data_AF-A0A2G9GTR2-F1
#
_entry.id   AF-A0A2G9GTR2-F1
#
_cell.length_a   1.000
_cell.length_b   1.000
_cell.length_c   1.000
_cell.angle_alpha   90.00
_cell.angle_beta   90.00
_cell.angle_gamma   90.00
#
_symmetry.space_group_name_H-M   'P 1'
#
loop_
_entity.id
_entity.type
_entity.pdbx_description
1 polymer ?
#
loop_
_entity_poly.entity_id
_entity_poly.type
_entity_poly.pdbx_seq_one_letter_code
_entity_poly.pdbx_strand_id
1 'polypeptide(L)'
;MQALCARYSDEEYLLKRCKGSKEIFQRFGRYGIHKIWLDDMLPCRVYLRHCVLAAENLSEIVYNNFLDHTYLGDRITTIREYLASAGTGIMEKEPPGELKHLYGG
;
A
#
# COMPACT_ATOMS: atom_id res chain seq x y z
N MET A 1 -9.60 15.22 11.69
CA MET A 1 -8.85 14.01 11.33
C MET A 1 -7.95 14.34 10.15
N GLN A 2 -6.65 14.55 10.39
CA GLN A 2 -5.66 14.72 9.32
C GLN A 2 -5.23 13.33 8.87
N ALA A 3 -5.68 12.90 7.69
CA ALA A 3 -5.06 11.77 7.02
C ALA A 3 -3.72 12.26 6.47
N LEU A 4 -2.60 11.78 7.03
CA LEU A 4 -1.26 12.07 6.52
C LEU A 4 -1.10 11.59 5.06
N CYS A 5 -1.84 10.54 4.70
CA CYS A 5 -2.01 10.05 3.33
C CYS A 5 -3.27 10.69 2.74
N ALA A 6 -3.10 11.74 1.94
CA ALA A 6 -4.22 12.37 1.26
C ALA A 6 -4.79 11.39 0.21
N ARG A 7 -6.03 10.96 0.44
CA ARG A 7 -6.82 10.15 -0.50
C ARG A 7 -7.18 11.02 -1.71
N TYR A 8 -6.54 10.77 -2.85
CA TYR A 8 -6.88 11.40 -4.14
C TYR A 8 -7.39 10.33 -5.11
N SER A 9 -8.37 10.65 -5.95
CA SER A 9 -8.54 9.97 -7.25
C SER A 9 -7.64 10.60 -8.33
N ASP A 10 -7.52 9.93 -9.47
CA ASP A 10 -6.83 10.48 -10.66
C ASP A 10 -7.42 11.87 -11.02
N GLU A 11 -8.75 12.00 -11.03
CA GLU A 11 -9.45 13.26 -11.31
C GLU A 11 -9.16 14.33 -10.25
N GLU A 12 -9.22 13.97 -8.97
CA GLU A 12 -8.95 14.92 -7.89
C GLU A 12 -7.50 15.39 -7.91
N TYR A 13 -6.56 14.51 -8.23
CA TYR A 13 -5.15 14.86 -8.39
C TYR A 13 -4.94 15.77 -9.59
N LEU A 14 -5.54 15.47 -10.74
CA LEU A 14 -5.49 16.32 -11.92
C LEU A 14 -6.04 17.72 -11.63
N LEU A 15 -7.19 17.80 -10.95
CA LEU A 15 -7.83 19.07 -10.63
C LEU A 15 -7.01 19.87 -9.61
N LYS A 16 -6.62 19.26 -8.49
CA LYS A 16 -6.02 19.95 -7.33
C LYS A 16 -4.51 20.12 -7.44
N ARG A 17 -3.79 19.11 -7.94
CA ARG A 17 -2.31 19.10 -8.05
C ARG A 17 -1.82 19.54 -9.41
N CYS A 18 -2.49 19.13 -10.49
CA CYS A 18 -2.12 19.54 -11.85
C CYS A 18 -2.83 20.81 -12.32
N LYS A 19 -3.71 21.41 -11.49
CA LYS A 19 -4.51 22.61 -11.84
C LYS A 19 -5.31 22.44 -13.14
N GLY A 20 -5.75 21.22 -13.45
CA GLY A 20 -6.43 20.87 -14.69
C GLY A 20 -5.51 20.71 -15.92
N SER A 21 -4.19 20.90 -15.77
CA SER A 21 -3.23 20.65 -16.86
C SER A 21 -3.09 19.17 -17.13
N LYS A 22 -3.65 18.71 -18.26
CA LYS A 22 -3.46 17.35 -18.79
C LYS A 22 -2.01 17.09 -19.21
N GLU A 23 -1.19 18.13 -19.38
CA GLU A 23 0.18 18.03 -19.87
C GLU A 23 1.07 17.24 -18.90
N ILE A 24 0.87 17.41 -17.58
CA ILE A 24 1.61 16.64 -16.55
C ILE A 24 1.27 15.15 -16.66
N PHE A 25 0.00 14.82 -16.88
CA PHE A 25 -0.44 13.44 -17.08
C PHE A 25 0.10 12.85 -18.39
N GLN A 26 0.11 13.63 -19.47
CA GLN A 26 0.69 13.23 -20.75
C GLN A 26 2.20 12.96 -20.68
N ARG A 27 2.95 13.66 -19.80
CA ARG A 27 4.37 13.37 -19.55
C ARG A 27 4.61 11.98 -18.99
N PHE A 28 3.66 11.44 -18.21
CA PHE A 28 3.71 10.05 -17.74
C PHE A 28 3.04 9.07 -18.71
N GLY A 29 2.03 9.52 -19.46
CA GLY A 29 1.37 8.74 -20.50
C GLY A 29 2.32 8.23 -21.59
N ARG A 30 3.45 8.92 -21.86
CA ARG A 30 4.51 8.41 -22.76
C ARG A 30 5.15 7.10 -22.31
N TYR A 31 4.99 6.74 -21.03
CA TYR A 31 5.46 5.48 -20.44
C TYR A 31 4.33 4.46 -20.27
N GLY A 32 3.17 4.68 -20.89
CA GLY A 32 1.99 3.81 -20.75
C GLY A 32 1.26 3.97 -19.42
N ILE A 33 1.58 5.01 -18.63
CA ILE A 33 0.92 5.27 -17.35
C ILE A 33 -0.33 6.12 -17.62
N HIS A 34 -1.49 5.46 -17.64
CA HIS A 34 -2.79 6.08 -17.90
C HIS A 34 -3.69 6.14 -16.67
N LYS A 35 -3.25 5.60 -15.54
CA LYS A 35 -3.92 5.67 -14.23
C LYS A 35 -2.85 5.76 -13.14
N ILE A 36 -3.00 6.67 -12.19
CA ILE A 36 -2.06 6.81 -11.06
C ILE A 36 -2.42 5.81 -9.96
N TRP A 37 -3.71 5.73 -9.61
CA TRP A 37 -4.19 4.81 -8.58
C TRP A 37 -4.75 3.54 -9.21
N LEU A 38 -3.91 2.51 -9.33
CA LEU A 38 -4.28 1.17 -9.78
C LEU A 38 -4.99 0.39 -8.67
N ASP A 39 -6.06 -0.32 -9.01
CA ASP A 39 -6.88 -1.04 -8.03
C ASP A 39 -6.35 -2.47 -7.77
N ASP A 40 -5.56 -3.01 -8.70
CA ASP A 40 -5.00 -4.36 -8.71
C ASP A 40 -3.57 -4.43 -8.14
N MET A 41 -3.10 -3.36 -7.51
CA MET A 41 -1.76 -3.32 -6.91
C MET A 41 -1.71 -4.13 -5.61
N LEU A 42 -1.06 -5.29 -5.66
CA LEU A 42 -0.82 -6.14 -4.50
C LEU A 42 0.47 -5.74 -3.76
N PRO A 43 0.51 -5.85 -2.42
CA PRO A 43 1.70 -5.54 -1.66
C PRO A 43 2.79 -6.60 -1.88
N CYS A 44 4.04 -6.15 -1.90
CA CYS A 44 5.18 -7.06 -1.84
C CYS A 44 5.10 -7.90 -0.56
N ARG A 45 5.07 -9.23 -0.71
CA ARG A 45 4.85 -10.18 0.40
C ARG A 45 5.85 -9.97 1.55
N VAL A 46 7.14 -9.87 1.22
CA VAL A 46 8.22 -9.73 2.21
C VAL A 46 8.11 -8.41 2.97
N TYR A 47 7.83 -7.33 2.25
CA TYR A 47 7.69 -6.00 2.86
C TYR A 47 6.44 -5.91 3.73
N LEU A 48 5.31 -6.48 3.28
CA LEU A 48 4.08 -6.51 4.08
C LEU A 48 4.30 -7.22 5.42
N ARG A 49 4.94 -8.40 5.41
CA ARG A 49 5.28 -9.13 6.63
C ARG A 49 6.10 -8.24 7.58
N HIS A 50 7.14 -7.60 7.06
CA HIS A 50 7.97 -6.70 7.86
C HIS A 50 7.17 -5.57 8.50
N CYS A 51 6.27 -4.91 7.76
CA CYS A 51 5.40 -3.86 8.31
C CYS A 51 4.45 -4.39 9.39
N VAL A 52 3.87 -5.57 9.20
CA VAL A 52 2.97 -6.21 10.18
C VAL A 52 3.73 -6.51 11.47
N LEU A 53 4.93 -7.11 11.38
CA LEU A 53 5.77 -7.39 12.55
C LEU A 53 6.23 -6.11 13.26
N ALA A 54 6.58 -5.07 12.51
CA ALA A 54 6.95 -3.78 13.09
C ALA A 54 5.78 -3.15 13.87
N ALA A 55 4.55 -3.25 13.34
CA ALA A 55 3.34 -2.78 14.01
C ALA A 55 3.03 -3.59 15.28
N GLU A 56 3.16 -4.91 15.21
CA GLU A 56 3.00 -5.84 16.32
C GLU A 56 3.97 -5.55 17.46
N ASN A 57 5.25 -5.38 17.14
CA ASN A 57 6.31 -5.06 18.11
C ASN A 57 6.12 -3.71 18.80
N LEU A 58 5.38 -2.77 18.20
CA LEU A 58 5.17 -1.44 18.77
C LEU A 58 4.05 -1.44 19.82
N SER A 59 2.88 -2.00 19.51
CA SER A 59 1.80 -2.29 20.46
C SER A 59 0.62 -2.98 19.78
N GLU A 60 -0.24 -3.65 20.55
CA GLU A 60 -1.50 -4.22 20.08
C GLU A 60 -2.43 -3.18 19.43
N ILE A 61 -2.45 -1.95 19.95
CA ILE A 61 -3.27 -0.86 19.39
C ILE A 61 -2.79 -0.50 17.98
N VAL A 62 -1.46 -0.39 17.78
CA VAL A 62 -0.88 -0.07 16.47
C VAL A 62 -1.05 -1.24 15.51
N TYR A 63 -0.88 -2.48 15.97
CA TYR A 63 -1.10 -3.68 15.18
C TYR A 63 -2.53 -3.74 14.62
N ASN A 64 -3.53 -3.62 15.49
CA ASN A 64 -4.93 -3.63 15.06
C ASN A 64 -5.24 -2.43 14.15
N ASN A 65 -4.70 -1.25 14.47
CA ASN A 65 -4.87 -0.09 13.60
C ASN A 65 -4.29 -0.32 12.20
N PHE A 66 -3.10 -0.88 12.09
CA PHE A 66 -2.47 -1.19 10.81
C PHE A 66 -3.29 -2.19 10.00
N LEU A 67 -3.76 -3.27 10.63
CA LEU A 67 -4.52 -4.31 9.96
C LEU A 67 -5.90 -3.86 9.47
N ASP A 68 -6.59 -3.02 10.25
CA ASP A 68 -7.99 -2.63 10.01
C ASP A 68 -8.15 -1.28 9.29
N HIS A 69 -7.09 -0.47 9.25
CA HIS A 69 -7.13 0.86 8.61
C HIS A 69 -6.08 1.07 7.51
N THR A 70 -5.36 0.01 7.12
CA THR A 70 -4.57 -0.03 5.88
C THR A 70 -5.30 -0.86 4.84
N TYR A 71 -5.35 -0.37 3.61
CA TYR A 71 -6.13 -0.95 2.52
C TYR A 71 -5.24 -1.28 1.31
N LEU A 72 -5.67 -2.23 0.48
CA LEU A 72 -5.06 -2.49 -0.82
C LEU A 72 -5.30 -1.34 -1.81
N GLY A 73 -4.76 -1.47 -3.03
CA GLY A 73 -4.96 -0.51 -4.12
C GLY A 73 -6.45 -0.23 -4.42
N ASP A 74 -7.30 -1.24 -4.22
CA ASP A 74 -8.76 -1.16 -4.38
C ASP A 74 -9.47 -0.25 -3.35
N ARG A 75 -8.78 0.13 -2.28
CA ARG A 75 -9.29 0.97 -1.17
C ARG A 75 -10.47 0.38 -0.41
N ILE A 76 -10.70 -0.91 -0.55
CA ILE A 76 -11.82 -1.64 0.06
C ILE A 76 -11.27 -2.75 0.93
N THR A 77 -10.37 -3.58 0.39
CA THR A 77 -9.83 -4.74 1.09
C THR A 77 -8.79 -4.28 2.10
N THR A 78 -9.03 -4.55 3.38
CA THR A 78 -8.07 -4.29 4.47
C THR A 78 -6.90 -5.27 4.43
N ILE A 79 -5.79 -4.93 5.08
CA ILE A 79 -4.68 -5.87 5.23
C ILE A 79 -5.11 -7.12 6.01
N ARG A 80 -6.00 -7.00 7.00
CA ARG A 80 -6.55 -8.16 7.72
C ARG A 80 -7.25 -9.14 6.77
N GLU A 81 -8.17 -8.65 5.96
CA GLU A 81 -8.93 -9.46 5.00
C GLU A 81 -8.02 -10.08 3.94
N TYR A 82 -7.03 -9.31 3.48
CA TYR A 82 -6.05 -9.81 2.51
C TYR A 82 -5.21 -10.96 3.08
N LEU A 83 -4.66 -10.82 4.29
CA LEU A 83 -3.86 -11.88 4.94
C LEU A 83 -4.69 -13.15 5.20
N ALA A 84 -5.99 -12.99 5.48
CA ALA A 84 -6.93 -14.10 5.67
C ALA A 84 -7.37 -14.79 4.36
N SER A 85 -7.01 -14.25 3.18
CA SER A 85 -7.45 -14.74 1.88
C SER A 85 -6.30 -14.93 0.89
N ALA A 86 -6.17 -14.09 -0.13
CA ALA A 86 -5.12 -14.21 -1.16
C ALA A 86 -3.69 -14.05 -0.60
N GLY A 87 -3.55 -13.37 0.54
CA GLY A 87 -2.31 -13.16 1.27
C GLY A 87 -1.95 -14.27 2.25
N THR A 88 -2.67 -15.39 2.29
CA THR A 88 -2.31 -16.51 3.18
C THR A 88 -0.88 -17.00 2.93
N GLY A 89 -0.18 -17.39 3.99
CA GLY A 89 1.21 -17.84 3.90
C GLY A 89 2.23 -16.71 3.84
N ILE A 90 1.85 -15.43 4.03
CA ILE A 90 2.79 -14.30 4.06
C ILE A 90 3.53 -14.25 5.39
N MET A 91 2.85 -14.44 6.52
CA MET A 91 3.43 -14.27 7.85
C MET A 91 4.41 -15.39 8.22
N GLU A 92 4.20 -16.57 7.65
CA GLU A 92 4.95 -17.80 7.89
C GLU A 92 6.25 -17.86 7.06
N LYS A 93 6.36 -17.06 5.99
CA LYS A 93 7.53 -17.05 5.10
C LYS A 93 8.56 -16.04 5.57
N GLU A 94 9.73 -16.54 5.95
CA GLU A 94 10.90 -15.71 6.21
C GLU A 94 11.38 -15.00 4.92
N PRO A 95 11.95 -13.78 5.05
CA PRO A 95 12.62 -13.14 3.94
C PRO A 95 13.78 -14.01 3.40
N PRO A 96 14.10 -13.93 2.09
CA PRO A 96 15.31 -14.52 1.54
C PRO A 96 16.55 -14.08 2.33
N GLY A 97 17.57 -14.93 2.42
CA GLY A 97 18.75 -14.70 3.27
C GLY A 97 19.41 -13.32 3.08
N GLU A 98 19.54 -12.89 1.82
CA GLU A 98 20.10 -11.57 1.46
C GLU A 98 19.30 -10.39 2.03
N LEU A 99 17.98 -10.54 2.12
CA LEU A 99 17.05 -9.50 2.57
C LEU A 99 16.70 -9.59 4.05
N LYS A 100 17.18 -10.62 4.76
CA LYS A 100 16.82 -10.88 6.16
C LYS A 100 17.23 -9.74 7.10
N HIS A 101 18.35 -9.09 6.81
CA HIS A 101 18.81 -7.93 7.58
C HIS A 101 17.93 -6.68 7.40
N LEU A 102 17.17 -6.58 6.31
CA LEU A 102 16.28 -5.46 6.01
C LEU A 102 14.84 -5.72 6.45
N TYR A 103 14.37 -6.97 6.31
CA TYR A 103 12.95 -7.31 6.46
C TYR A 103 12.71 -8.46 7.46
N GLY A 104 13.65 -8.67 8.40
CA GLY A 104 13.56 -9.72 9.42
C GLY A 104 12.43 -9.53 10.43
N GLY A 105 11.93 -8.30 10.59
CA GLY A 105 11.01 -7.92 11.66
C GLY A 105 11.75 -7.21 12.78
#